data_AF-A0A1M4N387-F1
#
_entry.id   AF-A0A1M4N387-F1
#
_cell.length_a   1.000
_cell.length_b   1.000
_cell.length_c   1.000
_cell.angle_alpha   90.00
_cell.angle_beta   90.00
_cell.angle_gamma   90.00
#
_symmetry.space_group_name_H-M   'P 1'
#
loop_
_entity.id
_entity.type
_entity.pdbx_description
1 polymer ?
#
loop_
_entity_poly.entity_id
_entity_poly.type
_entity_poly.pdbx_seq_one_letter_code
_entity_poly.pdbx_strand_id
1 'polypeptide(L)'
;MTQTLAEMATEVLTCGEGREKTEISKRHAEAWFAARKAGTPIPVGTANPPLRPSRPAKPELLDPRDVPRRRPGSPQGRIALLHAVAHIELNAVDLHWDIIARFGHIPMPIGFYDDWVKSAAEESKHFNLICDCLEALGSFYGDLPAHAGMWKAAEDTAEDFMGRLAVVPMVLEARGLDVTPGMIEIFRKAKADDAVAALEVIYSEEVGHVAFGSKWFHFMCGRENLDPKDVFHDLVRRYFHGALKPPFNEEKRAEAGIPPDFYWPLTETGSVTDD
;
A
#
# COMPACT_ATOMS: atom_id res chain seq x y z
N MET A 1 4.36 -31.18 5.68
CA MET A 1 4.64 -30.42 4.45
C MET A 1 5.21 -29.08 4.88
N THR A 2 6.19 -28.53 4.16
CA THR A 2 6.71 -27.20 4.45
C THR A 2 5.67 -26.16 4.01
N GLN A 3 5.30 -25.23 4.89
CA GLN A 3 4.39 -24.12 4.58
C GLN A 3 4.95 -23.30 3.41
N THR A 4 4.12 -23.00 2.43
CA THR A 4 4.47 -22.20 1.25
C THR A 4 4.32 -20.70 1.53
N LEU A 5 4.94 -19.85 0.70
CA LEU A 5 4.82 -18.40 0.84
C LEU A 5 3.37 -17.92 0.64
N ALA A 6 2.62 -18.53 -0.28
CA ALA A 6 1.21 -18.20 -0.51
C ALA A 6 0.33 -18.58 0.70
N GLU A 7 0.65 -19.67 1.42
CA GLU A 7 -0.01 -20.03 2.68
C GLU A 7 0.36 -19.06 3.80
N MET A 8 1.61 -18.63 3.90
CA MET A 8 2.05 -17.59 4.85
C MET A 8 1.31 -16.27 4.61
N ALA A 9 1.22 -15.85 3.34
CA ALA A 9 0.47 -14.67 2.94
C ALA A 9 -1.01 -14.77 3.32
N THR A 10 -1.63 -15.94 3.11
CA THR A 10 -3.03 -16.18 3.48
C THR A 10 -3.25 -16.15 5.00
N GLU A 11 -2.28 -16.62 5.80
CA GLU A 11 -2.32 -16.50 7.26
C GLU A 11 -2.36 -15.03 7.70
N VAL A 12 -1.57 -14.15 7.08
CA VAL A 12 -1.62 -12.70 7.37
C VAL A 12 -2.99 -12.11 7.00
N LEU A 13 -3.48 -12.43 5.80
CA LEU A 13 -4.76 -11.92 5.29
C LEU A 13 -5.97 -12.43 6.09
N THR A 14 -5.84 -13.53 6.83
CA THR A 14 -6.90 -14.08 7.68
C THR A 14 -6.76 -13.68 9.16
N CYS A 15 -5.68 -13.00 9.53
CA CYS A 15 -5.54 -12.37 10.84
C CYS A 15 -6.34 -11.05 10.89
N GLY A 16 -7.23 -10.89 11.88
CA GLY A 16 -8.08 -9.71 11.99
C GLY A 16 -7.43 -8.53 12.68
N GLU A 17 -6.81 -8.78 13.84
CA GLU A 17 -6.28 -7.73 14.72
C GLU A 17 -5.00 -7.10 14.16
N GLY A 18 -4.91 -5.77 14.18
CA GLY A 18 -3.84 -5.04 13.48
C GLY A 18 -2.43 -5.34 13.99
N ARG A 19 -2.21 -5.25 15.31
CA ARG A 19 -0.89 -5.57 15.91
C ARG A 19 -0.52 -7.05 15.77
N GLU A 20 -1.49 -7.96 15.90
CA GLU A 20 -1.25 -9.39 15.68
C GLU A 20 -0.92 -9.69 14.21
N LYS A 21 -1.64 -9.08 13.27
CA LYS A 21 -1.39 -9.20 11.82
C LYS A 21 0.02 -8.77 11.47
N THR A 22 0.45 -7.61 11.99
CA THR A 22 1.79 -7.08 11.72
C THR A 22 2.90 -7.93 12.36
N GLU A 23 2.64 -8.57 13.50
CA GLU A 23 3.57 -9.53 14.10
C GLU A 23 3.70 -10.80 13.23
N ILE A 24 2.60 -11.37 12.75
CA ILE A 24 2.61 -12.53 11.85
C ILE A 24 3.31 -12.18 10.52
N SER A 25 2.98 -11.03 9.94
CA SER A 25 3.61 -10.49 8.73
C SER A 25 5.13 -10.40 8.89
N LYS A 26 5.61 -9.78 9.97
CA LYS A 26 7.03 -9.66 10.28
C LYS A 26 7.70 -11.03 10.46
N ARG A 27 7.09 -11.94 11.23
CA ARG A 27 7.60 -13.31 11.43
C ARG A 27 7.77 -14.06 10.11
N HIS A 28 6.79 -13.95 9.20
CA HIS A 28 6.86 -14.59 7.88
C HIS A 28 7.94 -13.96 6.99
N ALA A 29 8.10 -12.63 7.04
CA ALA A 29 9.18 -11.96 6.33
C ALA A 29 10.57 -12.37 6.83
N GLU A 30 10.76 -12.45 8.15
CA GLU A 30 12.00 -12.94 8.76
C GLU A 30 12.29 -14.39 8.37
N ALA A 31 11.28 -15.26 8.40
CA ALA A 31 11.40 -16.64 7.96
C ALA A 31 11.79 -16.76 6.48
N TRP A 32 11.16 -15.96 5.61
CA TRP A 32 11.48 -15.87 4.19
C TRP A 32 12.94 -15.49 3.97
N PHE A 33 13.40 -14.37 4.53
CA PHE A 33 14.77 -13.92 4.30
C PHE A 33 15.82 -14.82 4.97
N ALA A 34 15.51 -15.44 6.11
CA ALA A 34 16.38 -16.44 6.73
C ALA A 34 16.55 -17.66 5.81
N ALA A 35 15.45 -18.18 5.25
CA ALA A 35 15.46 -19.29 4.30
C ALA A 35 16.23 -18.95 3.02
N ARG A 36 16.04 -17.74 2.48
CA ARG A 36 16.78 -17.23 1.31
C ARG A 36 18.28 -17.17 1.59
N LYS A 37 18.70 -16.64 2.75
CA LYS A 37 20.10 -16.56 3.18
C LYS A 37 20.74 -17.93 3.42
N ALA A 38 19.97 -18.87 3.96
CA ALA A 38 20.45 -20.23 4.25
C ALA A 38 20.50 -21.15 3.02
N GLY A 39 19.97 -20.72 1.86
CA GLY A 39 19.89 -21.56 0.66
C GLY A 39 18.84 -22.68 0.78
N THR A 40 17.86 -22.53 1.66
CA THR A 40 16.76 -23.49 1.90
C THR A 40 15.43 -22.86 1.49
N PRO A 41 15.18 -22.67 0.18
CA PRO A 41 14.08 -21.84 -0.29
C PRO A 41 12.71 -22.36 0.15
N ILE A 42 11.87 -21.46 0.65
CA ILE A 42 10.45 -21.71 0.88
C ILE A 42 9.77 -21.74 -0.50
N PRO A 43 9.01 -22.80 -0.84
CA PRO A 43 8.25 -22.82 -2.08
C PRO A 43 7.21 -21.70 -2.11
N VAL A 44 7.04 -21.01 -3.24
CA VAL A 44 6.02 -19.97 -3.38
C VAL A 44 4.62 -20.55 -3.17
N GLY A 45 4.31 -21.65 -3.87
CA GLY A 45 3.02 -22.33 -3.79
C GLY A 45 1.87 -21.52 -4.42
N THR A 46 0.66 -22.03 -4.22
CA THR A 46 -0.60 -21.33 -4.55
C THR A 46 -1.53 -21.42 -3.36
N ALA A 47 -2.40 -20.42 -3.20
CA ALA A 47 -3.39 -20.39 -2.14
C ALA A 47 -4.69 -19.76 -2.66
N ASN A 48 -5.75 -19.83 -1.85
CA ASN A 48 -7.03 -19.17 -2.11
C ASN A 48 -7.25 -18.11 -1.04
N PRO A 49 -6.60 -16.92 -1.13
CA PRO A 49 -6.80 -15.87 -0.15
C PRO A 49 -8.26 -15.39 -0.17
N PRO A 50 -8.79 -14.89 0.96
CA PRO A 50 -10.13 -14.32 0.97
C PRO A 50 -10.21 -13.12 0.03
N LEU A 51 -11.40 -12.79 -0.51
CA LEU A 51 -11.57 -11.61 -1.35
C LEU A 51 -11.23 -10.32 -0.59
N ARG A 52 -11.53 -10.29 0.71
CA ARG A 52 -11.18 -9.22 1.63
C ARG A 52 -10.37 -9.77 2.79
N PRO A 53 -9.30 -9.09 3.22
CA PRO A 53 -8.58 -9.49 4.42
C PRO A 53 -9.49 -9.36 5.63
N SER A 54 -9.19 -10.16 6.66
CA SER A 54 -9.82 -10.02 7.96
C SER A 54 -9.45 -8.67 8.57
N ARG A 55 -10.41 -8.07 9.28
CA ARG A 55 -10.29 -6.74 9.90
C ARG A 55 -10.73 -6.81 11.36
N PRO A 56 -10.22 -5.92 12.24
CA PRO A 56 -10.74 -5.81 13.59
C PRO A 56 -12.17 -5.25 13.57
N ALA A 57 -12.89 -5.37 14.69
CA ALA A 57 -14.25 -4.83 14.81
C ALA A 57 -14.34 -3.30 14.66
N LYS A 58 -13.22 -2.60 14.85
CA LYS A 58 -13.03 -1.16 14.64
C LYS A 58 -11.78 -0.93 13.77
N PRO A 59 -11.67 0.19 13.03
CA PRO A 59 -12.59 1.33 12.97
C PRO A 59 -13.91 1.03 12.24
N GLU A 60 -14.94 1.83 12.52
CA GLU A 60 -16.14 1.88 11.66
C GLU A 60 -15.73 2.33 10.26
N LEU A 61 -16.16 1.59 9.23
CA LEU A 61 -15.85 1.89 7.84
C LEU A 61 -17.00 2.65 7.18
N LEU A 62 -16.74 3.92 6.87
CA LEU A 62 -17.72 4.84 6.26
C LEU A 62 -17.47 5.01 4.76
N ASP A 63 -18.50 5.44 4.03
CA ASP A 63 -18.34 5.99 2.68
C ASP A 63 -17.37 7.18 2.75
N PRO A 64 -16.46 7.36 1.77
CA PRO A 64 -15.53 8.49 1.74
C PRO A 64 -16.18 9.88 1.94
N ARG A 65 -17.45 10.05 1.56
CA ARG A 65 -18.21 11.30 1.73
C ARG A 65 -18.68 11.53 3.17
N ASP A 66 -18.80 10.46 3.95
CA ASP A 66 -19.33 10.46 5.31
C ASP A 66 -18.20 10.50 6.37
N VAL A 67 -16.94 10.33 5.96
CA VAL A 67 -15.79 10.50 6.85
C VAL A 67 -15.65 11.97 7.26
N PRO A 68 -15.62 12.28 8.59
CA PRO A 68 -15.49 13.65 9.06
C PRO A 68 -14.26 14.37 8.49
N ARG A 69 -14.45 15.63 8.07
CA ARG A 69 -13.35 16.46 7.57
C ARG A 69 -12.28 16.68 8.64
N ARG A 70 -11.04 16.32 8.31
CA ARG A 70 -9.87 16.55 9.16
C ARG A 70 -9.54 18.05 9.20
N ARG A 71 -9.19 18.57 10.38
CA ARG A 71 -8.72 19.94 10.59
C ARG A 71 -7.31 19.92 11.18
N PRO A 72 -6.25 19.73 10.37
CA PRO A 72 -4.91 19.37 10.87
C PRO A 72 -4.26 20.40 11.81
N GLY A 73 -4.77 21.64 11.84
CA GLY A 73 -4.34 22.66 12.79
C GLY A 73 -4.69 22.37 14.26
N SER A 74 -5.72 21.57 14.54
CA SER A 74 -6.11 21.21 15.92
C SER A 74 -5.48 19.90 16.39
N PRO A 75 -5.32 19.67 17.71
CA PRO A 75 -4.88 18.38 18.25
C PRO A 75 -5.73 17.19 17.76
N GLN A 76 -7.06 17.34 17.76
CA GLN A 76 -7.98 16.30 17.30
C GLN A 76 -7.82 16.02 15.80
N GLY A 77 -7.57 17.06 15.00
CA GLY A 77 -7.33 16.87 13.57
C GLY A 77 -6.01 16.18 13.26
N ARG A 78 -5.00 16.33 14.13
CA ARG A 78 -3.74 15.58 14.04
C ARG A 78 -3.90 14.11 14.43
N ILE A 79 -4.66 13.82 15.48
CA ILE A 79 -5.04 12.44 15.84
C ILE A 79 -5.77 11.78 14.67
N ALA A 80 -6.75 12.47 14.07
CA ALA A 80 -7.48 11.96 12.91
C ALA A 80 -6.59 11.76 11.67
N LEU A 81 -5.50 12.53 11.55
CA LEU A 81 -4.53 12.36 10.47
C LEU A 81 -3.66 11.11 10.71
N LEU A 82 -3.12 10.92 11.91
CA LEU A 82 -2.37 9.71 12.26
C LEU A 82 -3.24 8.44 12.17
N HIS A 83 -4.48 8.49 12.65
CA HIS A 83 -5.40 7.36 12.56
C HIS A 83 -5.66 6.95 11.11
N ALA A 84 -5.81 7.93 10.22
CA ALA A 84 -5.94 7.67 8.80
C ALA A 84 -4.68 7.04 8.20
N VAL A 85 -3.49 7.52 8.58
CA VAL A 85 -2.22 6.92 8.16
C VAL A 85 -2.15 5.47 8.64
N ALA A 86 -2.40 5.17 9.90
CA ALA A 86 -2.47 3.79 10.39
C ALA A 86 -3.46 2.92 9.60
N HIS A 87 -4.60 3.48 9.17
CA HIS A 87 -5.53 2.76 8.30
C HIS A 87 -4.93 2.47 6.91
N ILE A 88 -4.16 3.40 6.34
CA ILE A 88 -3.41 3.20 5.08
C ILE A 88 -2.40 2.08 5.28
N GLU A 89 -1.51 2.20 6.27
CA GLU A 89 -0.42 1.23 6.50
C GLU A 89 -0.97 -0.20 6.71
N LEU A 90 -2.06 -0.36 7.47
CA LEU A 90 -2.65 -1.69 7.66
C LEU A 90 -3.25 -2.26 6.37
N ASN A 91 -3.80 -1.43 5.49
CA ASN A 91 -4.23 -1.88 4.17
C ASN A 91 -3.02 -2.23 3.29
N ALA A 92 -1.92 -1.48 3.37
CA ALA A 92 -0.70 -1.74 2.60
C ALA A 92 -0.05 -3.08 2.98
N VAL A 93 -0.02 -3.43 4.28
CA VAL A 93 0.36 -4.79 4.74
C VAL A 93 -0.44 -5.85 4.00
N ASP A 94 -1.77 -5.71 3.96
CA ASP A 94 -2.63 -6.67 3.28
C ASP A 94 -2.41 -6.68 1.76
N LEU A 95 -2.24 -5.52 1.13
CA LEU A 95 -2.04 -5.41 -0.32
C LEU A 95 -0.76 -6.12 -0.76
N HIS A 96 0.33 -5.97 0.01
CA HIS A 96 1.62 -6.59 -0.26
C HIS A 96 1.62 -8.11 -0.05
N TRP A 97 0.86 -8.64 0.90
CA TRP A 97 0.66 -10.10 1.01
C TRP A 97 -0.34 -10.64 -0.02
N ASP A 98 -1.37 -9.87 -0.36
CA ASP A 98 -2.40 -10.29 -1.31
C ASP A 98 -1.86 -10.50 -2.70
N ILE A 99 -0.95 -9.64 -3.18
CA ILE A 99 -0.36 -9.82 -4.51
C ILE A 99 0.44 -11.14 -4.61
N ILE A 100 1.06 -11.58 -3.50
CA ILE A 100 1.77 -12.86 -3.43
C ILE A 100 0.79 -14.03 -3.45
N ALA A 101 -0.23 -14.01 -2.58
CA ALA A 101 -1.18 -15.11 -2.45
C ALA A 101 -2.05 -15.28 -3.70
N ARG A 102 -2.59 -14.17 -4.21
CA ARG A 102 -3.61 -14.13 -5.27
C ARG A 102 -3.02 -14.48 -6.63
N PHE A 103 -1.79 -14.04 -6.90
CA PHE A 103 -1.13 -14.22 -8.19
C PHE A 103 0.01 -15.25 -8.15
N GLY A 104 0.13 -16.06 -7.09
CA GLY A 104 1.17 -17.10 -6.97
C GLY A 104 1.15 -18.17 -8.08
N HIS A 105 0.07 -18.25 -8.85
CA HIS A 105 -0.03 -19.10 -10.05
C HIS A 105 0.69 -18.54 -11.28
N ILE A 106 1.06 -17.24 -11.27
CA ILE A 106 1.81 -16.58 -12.34
C ILE A 106 3.31 -16.75 -12.07
N PRO A 107 4.08 -17.39 -12.98
CA PRO A 107 5.52 -17.53 -12.80
C PRO A 107 6.22 -16.17 -12.79
N MET A 108 6.89 -15.86 -11.68
CA MET A 108 7.69 -14.65 -11.48
C MET A 108 9.08 -14.99 -10.95
N PRO A 109 10.11 -14.19 -11.29
CA PRO A 109 11.43 -14.34 -10.68
C PRO A 109 11.37 -14.23 -9.16
N ILE A 110 12.25 -14.93 -8.45
CA ILE A 110 12.21 -14.97 -6.98
C ILE A 110 12.31 -13.57 -6.33
N GLY A 111 12.99 -12.63 -6.99
CA GLY A 111 13.10 -11.25 -6.55
C GLY A 111 11.77 -10.51 -6.44
N PHE A 112 10.73 -10.95 -7.16
CA PHE A 112 9.38 -10.39 -7.04
C PHE A 112 8.83 -10.62 -5.63
N TYR A 113 9.01 -11.83 -5.12
CA TYR A 113 8.58 -12.20 -3.79
C TYR A 113 9.48 -11.55 -2.72
N ASP A 114 10.79 -11.46 -2.96
CA ASP A 114 11.70 -10.74 -2.07
C ASP A 114 11.25 -9.27 -1.87
N ASP A 115 10.89 -8.57 -2.95
CA ASP A 115 10.45 -7.18 -2.91
C ASP A 115 9.13 -7.02 -2.11
N TRP A 116 8.10 -7.82 -2.39
CA TRP A 116 6.80 -7.68 -1.70
C TRP A 116 6.81 -8.16 -0.25
N VAL A 117 7.59 -9.19 0.08
CA VAL A 117 7.80 -9.62 1.47
C VAL A 117 8.52 -8.53 2.26
N LYS A 118 9.50 -7.85 1.64
CA LYS A 118 10.17 -6.71 2.25
C LYS A 118 9.18 -5.56 2.50
N SER A 119 8.41 -5.15 1.48
CA SER A 119 7.41 -4.08 1.64
C SER A 119 6.41 -4.40 2.73
N ALA A 120 5.86 -5.63 2.77
CA ALA A 120 4.90 -5.99 3.81
C ALA A 120 5.48 -5.89 5.24
N ALA A 121 6.76 -6.19 5.43
CA ALA A 121 7.45 -6.02 6.70
C ALA A 121 7.67 -4.54 7.05
N GLU A 122 8.00 -3.71 6.07
CA GLU A 122 8.14 -2.25 6.23
C GLU A 122 6.78 -1.62 6.60
N GLU A 123 5.69 -1.98 5.93
CA GLU A 123 4.35 -1.50 6.30
C GLU A 123 3.88 -1.98 7.67
N SER A 124 4.31 -3.18 8.06
CA SER A 124 4.05 -3.69 9.41
C SER A 124 4.74 -2.82 10.47
N LYS A 125 5.94 -2.35 10.19
CA LYS A 125 6.65 -1.38 11.04
C LYS A 125 5.97 -0.01 11.00
N HIS A 126 5.59 0.49 9.82
CA HIS A 126 4.91 1.78 9.65
C HIS A 126 3.62 1.85 10.47
N PHE A 127 2.77 0.83 10.35
CA PHE A 127 1.54 0.71 11.13
C PHE A 127 1.80 0.82 12.63
N ASN A 128 2.80 0.09 13.14
CA ASN A 128 3.13 0.09 14.56
C ASN A 128 3.69 1.45 15.02
N LEU A 129 4.57 2.10 14.25
CA LEU A 129 5.06 3.44 14.57
C LEU A 129 3.92 4.46 14.73
N ILE A 130 2.92 4.39 13.86
CA ILE A 130 1.78 5.31 13.91
C ILE A 130 0.81 4.93 15.04
N CYS A 131 0.62 3.65 15.32
CA CYS A 131 -0.15 3.21 16.49
C CYS A 131 0.48 3.70 17.80
N ASP A 132 1.80 3.59 17.94
CA ASP A 132 2.53 4.08 19.11
C ASP A 132 2.36 5.60 19.26
N CYS A 133 2.39 6.36 18.15
CA CYS A 133 2.10 7.79 18.13
C CYS A 133 0.66 8.11 18.58
N LEU A 134 -0.33 7.31 18.16
CA LEU A 134 -1.73 7.49 18.58
C LEU A 134 -1.90 7.24 20.08
N GLU A 135 -1.28 6.17 20.59
CA GLU A 135 -1.33 5.79 22.01
C GLU A 135 -0.68 6.86 22.90
N ALA A 136 0.44 7.43 22.48
CA ALA A 136 1.08 8.56 23.18
C ALA A 136 0.17 9.81 23.25
N LEU A 137 -0.77 9.96 22.31
CA LEU A 137 -1.77 11.02 22.28
C LEU A 137 -3.09 10.64 22.99
N GLY A 138 -3.15 9.47 23.63
CA GLY A 138 -4.34 8.98 24.33
C GLY A 138 -5.47 8.51 23.40
N SER A 139 -5.15 8.18 22.14
CA SER A 139 -6.06 7.58 21.16
C SER A 139 -5.52 6.20 20.74
N PHE A 140 -6.16 5.55 19.79
CA PHE A 140 -5.74 4.24 19.27
C PHE A 140 -6.30 4.00 17.87
N TYR A 141 -5.70 3.06 17.13
CA TYR A 141 -6.27 2.62 15.85
C TYR A 141 -7.65 1.97 16.07
N GLY A 142 -8.68 2.58 15.53
CA GLY A 142 -10.08 2.20 15.74
C GLY A 142 -10.89 3.18 16.59
N ASP A 143 -10.27 4.18 17.21
CA ASP A 143 -10.96 5.21 18.00
C ASP A 143 -11.80 6.17 17.15
N LEU A 144 -11.41 6.34 15.88
CA LEU A 144 -12.10 7.13 14.87
C LEU A 144 -12.60 6.25 13.72
N PRO A 145 -13.63 6.69 12.97
CA PRO A 145 -14.02 6.00 11.74
C PRO A 145 -12.94 6.15 10.64
N ALA A 146 -12.90 5.18 9.72
CA ALA A 146 -12.03 5.19 8.55
C ALA A 146 -12.85 5.02 7.26
N HIS A 147 -12.24 5.24 6.10
CA HIS A 147 -12.94 5.07 4.83
C HIS A 147 -12.90 3.62 4.34
N ALA A 148 -14.02 3.12 3.83
CA ALA A 148 -14.14 1.76 3.30
C ALA A 148 -13.42 1.52 1.95
N GLY A 149 -13.00 2.59 1.28
CA GLY A 149 -12.60 2.54 -0.14
C GLY A 149 -11.20 2.00 -0.47
N MET A 150 -10.30 1.78 0.50
CA MET A 150 -8.91 1.42 0.20
C MET A 150 -8.78 0.08 -0.52
N TRP A 151 -9.57 -0.91 -0.10
CA TRP A 151 -9.49 -2.26 -0.66
C TRP A 151 -10.15 -2.40 -2.04
N LYS A 152 -10.93 -1.40 -2.47
CA LYS A 152 -11.73 -1.48 -3.69
C LYS A 152 -10.87 -1.73 -4.94
N ALA A 153 -9.71 -1.07 -5.03
CA ALA A 153 -8.77 -1.29 -6.13
C ALA A 153 -8.24 -2.73 -6.17
N ALA A 154 -8.04 -3.36 -5.01
CA ALA A 154 -7.61 -4.76 -4.94
C ALA A 154 -8.70 -5.72 -5.42
N GLU A 155 -9.97 -5.43 -5.09
CA GLU A 155 -11.13 -6.20 -5.58
C GLU A 155 -11.30 -6.05 -7.10
N ASP A 156 -11.25 -4.81 -7.60
CA ASP A 156 -11.46 -4.52 -9.02
C ASP A 156 -10.34 -5.11 -9.91
N THR A 157 -9.16 -5.35 -9.33
CA THR A 157 -8.00 -5.95 -10.01
C THR A 157 -7.74 -7.40 -9.59
N ALA A 158 -8.65 -8.05 -8.85
CA ALA A 158 -8.40 -9.36 -8.25
C ALA A 158 -8.04 -10.47 -9.27
N GLU A 159 -8.46 -10.31 -10.52
CA GLU A 159 -8.20 -11.25 -11.62
C GLU A 159 -7.20 -10.71 -12.66
N ASP A 160 -6.72 -9.47 -12.49
CA ASP A 160 -5.84 -8.79 -13.45
C ASP A 160 -4.54 -8.37 -12.76
N PHE A 161 -3.50 -9.19 -12.94
CA PHE A 161 -2.19 -8.96 -12.33
C PHE A 161 -1.53 -7.66 -12.80
N MET A 162 -1.67 -7.31 -14.07
CA MET A 162 -1.13 -6.06 -14.61
C MET A 162 -1.91 -4.86 -14.07
N GLY A 163 -3.24 -4.97 -14.01
CA GLY A 163 -4.10 -3.99 -13.36
C GLY A 163 -3.73 -3.78 -11.89
N ARG A 164 -3.42 -4.87 -11.17
CA ARG A 164 -2.98 -4.79 -9.77
C ARG A 164 -1.69 -4.00 -9.62
N LEU A 165 -0.68 -4.29 -10.43
CA LEU A 165 0.61 -3.58 -10.42
C LEU A 165 0.45 -2.10 -10.80
N ALA A 166 -0.39 -1.79 -11.79
CA ALA A 166 -0.61 -0.42 -12.23
C ALA A 166 -1.34 0.43 -11.17
N VAL A 167 -2.39 -0.11 -10.54
CA VAL A 167 -3.23 0.71 -9.67
C VAL A 167 -2.72 0.75 -8.24
N VAL A 168 -2.30 -0.37 -7.67
CA VAL A 168 -1.97 -0.40 -6.24
C VAL A 168 -0.61 0.25 -5.99
N PRO A 169 0.53 -0.34 -6.35
CA PRO A 169 1.82 0.23 -6.01
C PRO A 169 2.20 1.46 -6.84
N MET A 170 1.72 1.61 -8.08
CA MET A 170 2.10 2.75 -8.93
C MET A 170 1.16 3.95 -8.85
N VAL A 171 -0.09 3.80 -8.38
CA VAL A 171 -1.03 4.91 -8.19
C VAL A 171 -1.33 5.17 -6.71
N LEU A 172 -1.75 4.14 -5.95
CA LEU A 172 -2.13 4.32 -4.56
C LEU A 172 -0.91 4.60 -3.67
N GLU A 173 0.14 3.78 -3.73
CA GLU A 173 1.36 4.01 -2.92
C GLU A 173 2.10 5.29 -3.38
N ALA A 174 2.13 5.55 -4.69
CA ALA A 174 2.69 6.79 -5.22
C ALA A 174 2.01 8.05 -4.67
N ARG A 175 0.80 7.94 -4.11
CA ARG A 175 0.15 9.06 -3.42
C ARG A 175 0.88 9.43 -2.12
N GLY A 176 1.46 8.47 -1.40
CA GLY A 176 2.26 8.70 -0.20
C GLY A 176 3.42 9.65 -0.46
N LEU A 177 4.11 9.48 -1.59
CA LEU A 177 5.21 10.36 -2.03
C LEU A 177 4.80 11.84 -2.17
N ASP A 178 3.55 12.09 -2.55
CA ASP A 178 3.04 13.44 -2.79
C ASP A 178 2.58 14.13 -1.50
N VAL A 179 1.97 13.37 -0.58
CA VAL A 179 1.21 13.94 0.54
C VAL A 179 1.99 13.92 1.86
N THR A 180 2.84 12.92 2.06
CA THR A 180 3.57 12.74 3.33
C THR A 180 4.49 13.92 3.69
N PRO A 181 5.20 14.58 2.74
CA PRO A 181 5.97 15.78 3.07
C PRO A 181 5.12 16.90 3.69
N GLY A 182 3.91 17.12 3.17
CA GLY A 182 2.97 18.09 3.73
C GLY A 182 2.45 17.69 5.12
N MET A 183 2.29 16.39 5.38
CA MET A 183 1.93 15.88 6.70
C MET A 183 3.06 16.09 7.71
N ILE A 184 4.31 15.80 7.34
CA ILE A 184 5.49 16.03 8.18
C ILE A 184 5.54 17.50 8.63
N GLU A 185 5.33 18.45 7.71
CA GLU A 185 5.31 19.89 8.03
C GLU A 185 4.21 20.26 9.05
N ILE A 186 3.05 19.61 8.98
CA ILE A 186 1.96 19.83 9.95
C ILE A 186 2.41 19.42 11.36
N PHE A 187 3.02 18.24 11.51
CA PHE A 187 3.46 17.74 12.82
C PHE A 187 4.69 18.50 13.35
N ARG A 188 5.60 18.91 12.46
CA ARG A 188 6.77 19.73 12.81
C ARG A 188 6.35 21.08 13.38
N LYS A 189 5.39 21.77 12.77
CA LYS A 189 4.81 23.01 13.30
C LYS A 189 4.12 22.82 14.65
N ALA A 190 3.56 21.64 14.88
CA ALA A 190 2.94 21.26 16.15
C ALA A 190 3.95 20.78 17.21
N LYS A 191 5.26 20.72 16.89
CA LYS A 191 6.33 20.19 17.76
C LYS A 191 6.03 18.76 18.25
N ALA A 192 5.46 17.94 17.38
CA ALA A 192 5.16 16.55 17.65
C ALA A 192 6.28 15.66 17.10
N ASP A 193 7.42 15.65 17.80
CA ASP A 193 8.67 15.07 17.31
C ASP A 193 8.56 13.58 17.00
N ASP A 194 7.82 12.81 17.82
CA ASP A 194 7.60 11.37 17.59
C ASP A 194 6.85 11.11 16.27
N ALA A 195 5.81 11.89 15.99
CA ALA A 195 5.04 11.78 14.75
C ALA A 195 5.86 12.21 13.52
N VAL A 196 6.73 13.21 13.67
CA VAL A 196 7.66 13.61 12.61
C VAL A 196 8.64 12.48 12.30
N ALA A 197 9.26 11.90 13.33
CA ALA A 197 10.21 10.80 13.16
C ALA A 197 9.55 9.58 12.50
N ALA A 198 8.33 9.22 12.93
CA ALA A 198 7.59 8.12 12.31
C ALA A 198 7.30 8.36 10.82
N LEU A 199 6.78 9.55 10.47
CA LEU A 199 6.46 9.90 9.09
C LEU A 199 7.70 10.04 8.19
N GLU A 200 8.83 10.46 8.74
CA GLU A 200 10.11 10.52 8.01
C GLU A 200 10.65 9.12 7.69
N VAL A 201 10.50 8.15 8.60
CA VAL A 201 10.81 6.75 8.33
C VAL A 201 9.93 6.23 7.19
N ILE A 202 8.60 6.39 7.30
CA ILE A 202 7.64 5.96 6.27
C ILE A 202 8.01 6.54 4.91
N TYR A 203 8.18 7.86 4.83
CA TYR A 203 8.52 8.55 3.60
C TYR A 203 9.83 8.08 2.96
N SER A 204 10.82 7.70 3.78
CA SER A 204 12.11 7.21 3.28
C SER A 204 12.03 5.81 2.63
N GLU A 205 11.06 5.00 3.03
CA GLU A 205 10.90 3.62 2.55
C GLU A 205 9.87 3.54 1.41
N GLU A 206 8.90 4.45 1.39
CA GLU A 206 7.82 4.53 0.40
C GLU A 206 8.30 4.53 -1.06
N VAL A 207 9.42 5.22 -1.35
CA VAL A 207 10.00 5.27 -2.70
C VAL A 207 10.33 3.85 -3.20
N GLY A 208 10.79 2.98 -2.31
CA GLY A 208 11.09 1.59 -2.62
C GLY A 208 9.85 0.79 -3.02
N HIS A 209 8.72 0.99 -2.34
CA HIS A 209 7.47 0.25 -2.58
C HIS A 209 6.90 0.61 -3.95
N VAL A 210 6.87 1.91 -4.27
CA VAL A 210 6.47 2.41 -5.58
C VAL A 210 7.43 1.91 -6.68
N ALA A 211 8.73 1.89 -6.39
CA ALA A 211 9.75 1.39 -7.32
C ALA A 211 9.59 -0.10 -7.63
N PHE A 212 9.19 -0.92 -6.65
CA PHE A 212 8.89 -2.33 -6.87
C PHE A 212 7.68 -2.50 -7.80
N GLY A 213 6.63 -1.71 -7.60
CA GLY A 213 5.49 -1.65 -8.50
C GLY A 213 5.91 -1.35 -9.94
N SER A 214 6.63 -0.24 -10.15
CA SER A 214 7.12 0.15 -11.48
C SER A 214 8.02 -0.92 -12.10
N LYS A 215 8.99 -1.44 -11.35
CA LYS A 215 9.91 -2.49 -11.81
C LYS A 215 9.17 -3.72 -12.34
N TRP A 216 8.22 -4.26 -11.57
CA TRP A 216 7.51 -5.48 -11.95
C TRP A 216 6.47 -5.25 -13.04
N PHE A 217 5.87 -4.07 -13.09
CA PHE A 217 5.02 -3.66 -14.20
C PHE A 217 5.82 -3.60 -15.51
N HIS A 218 6.98 -2.94 -15.52
CA HIS A 218 7.86 -2.89 -16.69
C HIS A 218 8.39 -4.27 -17.09
N PHE A 219 8.73 -5.13 -16.11
CA PHE A 219 9.13 -6.52 -16.38
C PHE A 219 8.03 -7.27 -17.14
N MET A 220 6.78 -7.12 -16.72
CA MET A 220 5.65 -7.79 -17.36
C MET A 220 5.34 -7.22 -18.74
N CYS A 221 5.36 -5.89 -18.91
CA CYS A 221 5.25 -5.27 -20.24
C CYS A 221 6.35 -5.77 -21.19
N GLY A 222 7.59 -5.85 -20.71
CA GLY A 222 8.71 -6.39 -21.49
C GLY A 222 8.52 -7.87 -21.85
N ARG A 223 7.95 -8.67 -20.95
CA ARG A 223 7.64 -10.08 -21.20
C ARG A 223 6.60 -10.27 -22.32
N GLU A 224 5.62 -9.37 -22.39
CA GLU A 224 4.54 -9.41 -23.38
C GLU A 224 4.80 -8.50 -24.60
N ASN A 225 5.99 -7.87 -24.69
CA ASN A 225 6.39 -6.92 -25.74
C ASN A 225 5.39 -5.75 -25.92
N LEU A 226 4.98 -5.15 -24.79
CA LEU A 226 4.05 -4.02 -24.74
C LEU A 226 4.75 -2.73 -24.31
N ASP A 227 4.24 -1.58 -24.75
CA ASP A 227 4.67 -0.26 -24.25
C ASP A 227 4.11 -0.04 -22.83
N PRO A 228 4.95 0.16 -21.80
CA PRO A 228 4.48 0.31 -20.44
C PRO A 228 3.56 1.52 -20.22
N LYS A 229 3.81 2.64 -20.89
CA LYS A 229 3.03 3.87 -20.67
C LYS A 229 1.61 3.70 -21.19
N ASP A 230 1.46 3.15 -22.40
CA ASP A 230 0.14 2.94 -23.00
C ASP A 230 -0.70 1.94 -22.17
N VAL A 231 -0.08 0.82 -21.78
CA VAL A 231 -0.73 -0.18 -20.91
C VAL A 231 -1.09 0.41 -19.56
N PHE A 232 -0.21 1.22 -18.97
CA PHE A 232 -0.47 1.87 -17.69
C PHE A 232 -1.67 2.81 -17.78
N HIS A 233 -1.74 3.67 -18.80
CA HIS A 233 -2.86 4.57 -19.00
C HIS A 233 -4.19 3.82 -19.15
N ASP A 234 -4.20 2.74 -19.93
CA ASP A 234 -5.41 1.93 -20.14
C ASP A 234 -5.89 1.26 -18.85
N LEU A 235 -4.98 0.67 -18.08
CA LEU A 235 -5.31 0.00 -16.82
C LEU A 235 -5.76 1.01 -15.75
N VAL A 236 -5.10 2.16 -15.64
CA VAL A 236 -5.50 3.20 -14.69
C VAL A 236 -6.88 3.75 -15.05
N ARG A 237 -7.15 4.06 -16.33
CA ARG A 237 -8.50 4.50 -16.75
C ARG A 237 -9.57 3.44 -16.51
N ARG A 238 -9.24 2.16 -16.60
CA ARG A 238 -10.18 1.05 -16.40
C ARG A 238 -10.53 0.84 -14.92
N TYR A 239 -9.53 0.90 -14.04
CA TYR A 239 -9.67 0.43 -12.67
C TYR A 239 -9.61 1.54 -11.61
N PHE A 240 -9.06 2.71 -11.95
CA PHE A 240 -9.02 3.85 -11.03
C PHE A 240 -10.14 4.84 -11.38
N HIS A 241 -11.27 4.73 -10.67
CA HIS A 241 -12.50 5.50 -10.91
C HIS A 241 -12.42 6.97 -10.44
N GLY A 242 -11.22 7.54 -10.32
CA GLY A 242 -10.97 8.91 -9.90
C GLY A 242 -9.96 9.61 -10.81
N ALA A 243 -9.75 10.90 -10.60
CA ALA A 243 -8.66 11.63 -11.24
C ALA A 243 -7.38 11.51 -10.42
N LEU A 244 -6.22 11.37 -11.07
CA LEU A 244 -4.96 11.69 -10.40
C LEU A 244 -4.93 13.19 -10.14
N LYS A 245 -4.54 13.60 -8.94
CA LYS A 245 -4.60 15.01 -8.53
C LYS A 245 -3.26 15.48 -7.98
N PRO A 246 -2.77 16.65 -8.44
CA PRO A 246 -1.61 17.27 -7.83
C PRO A 246 -1.88 17.64 -6.35
N PRO A 247 -0.83 17.94 -5.57
CA PRO A 247 0.58 18.00 -5.97
C PRO A 247 1.13 16.62 -6.35
N PHE A 248 2.11 16.60 -7.26
CA PHE A 248 2.92 15.43 -7.55
C PHE A 248 4.36 15.70 -7.13
N ASN A 249 4.94 14.77 -6.40
CA ASN A 249 6.36 14.80 -6.10
C ASN A 249 7.15 14.20 -7.27
N GLU A 250 7.40 15.02 -8.30
CA GLU A 250 8.00 14.55 -9.56
C GLU A 250 9.37 13.92 -9.35
N GLU A 251 10.18 14.46 -8.43
CA GLU A 251 11.51 13.92 -8.10
C GLU A 251 11.38 12.50 -7.53
N LYS A 252 10.54 12.30 -6.51
CA LYS A 252 10.38 10.97 -5.89
C LYS A 252 9.66 9.97 -6.78
N ARG A 253 8.67 10.41 -7.57
CA ARG A 253 8.03 9.55 -8.58
C ARG A 253 9.04 9.11 -9.64
N ALA A 254 9.91 10.00 -10.10
CA ALA A 254 10.97 9.66 -11.04
C ALA A 254 12.02 8.71 -10.44
N GLU A 255 12.43 8.91 -9.17
CA GLU A 255 13.29 7.95 -8.44
C GLU A 255 12.65 6.56 -8.37
N ALA A 256 11.33 6.48 -8.22
CA ALA A 256 10.56 5.24 -8.24
C ALA A 256 10.29 4.69 -9.66
N GLY A 257 10.84 5.31 -10.70
CA GLY A 257 10.67 4.86 -12.08
C GLY A 257 9.29 5.16 -12.67
N ILE A 258 8.62 6.22 -12.19
CA ILE A 258 7.35 6.70 -12.73
C ILE A 258 7.54 8.13 -13.26
N PRO A 259 7.93 8.30 -14.54
CA PRO A 259 8.12 9.61 -15.12
C PRO A 259 6.80 10.39 -15.32
N PRO A 260 6.88 11.73 -15.50
CA PRO A 260 5.73 12.62 -15.67
C PRO A 260 4.66 12.16 -16.67
N ASP A 261 5.04 11.54 -17.78
CA ASP A 261 4.14 11.07 -18.83
C ASP A 261 3.26 9.87 -18.42
N PHE A 262 3.58 9.19 -17.32
CA PHE A 262 2.70 8.16 -16.77
C PHE A 262 1.45 8.76 -16.11
N TYR A 263 1.56 9.91 -15.42
CA TYR A 263 0.48 10.39 -14.54
C TYR A 263 -0.13 11.75 -14.93
N TRP A 264 0.62 12.67 -15.54
CA TRP A 264 0.04 13.96 -15.97
C TRP A 264 -1.09 13.79 -17.00
N PRO A 265 -1.00 12.89 -18.00
CA PRO A 265 -2.12 12.66 -18.93
C PRO A 265 -3.38 12.05 -18.28
N LEU A 266 -3.31 11.66 -17.01
CA LEU A 266 -4.40 11.04 -16.25
C LEU A 266 -5.01 12.01 -15.21
N THR A 267 -4.63 13.30 -15.23
CA THR A 267 -5.21 14.32 -14.34
C THR A 267 -6.55 14.85 -14.81
N GLU A 268 -6.85 14.72 -16.11
CA GLU A 268 -8.10 15.15 -16.72
C GLU A 268 -9.01 13.93 -16.88
N THR A 269 -10.10 13.87 -16.11
CA THR A 269 -11.20 12.98 -16.45
C THR A 269 -11.82 13.50 -17.73
N GLY A 270 -11.74 12.73 -18.82
CA GLY A 270 -12.47 13.03 -20.04
C GLY A 270 -13.95 13.24 -19.69
N SER A 271 -14.40 14.49 -19.74
CA SER A 271 -15.81 14.81 -19.84
C SER A 271 -16.25 14.41 -21.24
N VAL A 272 -16.67 13.16 -21.42
CA VAL A 272 -17.62 12.85 -22.49
C VAL A 272 -18.97 13.40 -22.00
N THR A 273 -19.18 14.69 -22.23
CA THR A 273 -20.53 15.22 -22.37
C THR A 273 -21.00 14.78 -23.75
N ASP A 274 -21.88 13.79 -23.79
CA ASP A 274 -22.69 13.52 -24.98
C ASP A 274 -23.55 14.76 -25.26
N ASP A 275 -23.37 15.33 -26.44
CA ASP A 275 -24.32 16.20 -27.15
C ASP A 275 -24.71 15.48 -28.46
#